data_AF-A0A349UQ06-F1
#
_entry.id   AF-A0A349UQ06-F1
#
_cell.length_a   1.000
_cell.length_b   1.000
_cell.length_c   1.000
_cell.angle_alpha   90.00
_cell.angle_beta   90.00
_cell.angle_gamma   90.00
#
_symmetry.space_group_name_H-M   'P 1'
#
loop_
_entity.id
_entity.type
_entity.pdbx_description
1 polymer ?
#
loop_
_entity_poly.entity_id
_entity_poly.type
_entity_poly.pdbx_seq_one_letter_code
_entity_poly.pdbx_strand_id
1 'polypeptide(L)'
;MLTESLKRQFTNAFAVLEAAIPSFREDVWRRGKSPFDGPARATAHALQCGEFYTCRDRAVLENLGKKKIWEMSDDEMPSQESMLRYLSQVRDKTMAWLDGIGDAGLATPMPDVHAATTLEWVVYALRHFQHHTGEICAYQKQAGLPPAPWK
;
A
#
# COMPACT_ATOMS: atom_id res chain seq x y z
N MET A 1 6.39 19.00 13.72
CA MET A 1 7.35 17.88 13.59
C MET A 1 7.11 17.22 12.24
N LEU A 2 8.17 16.82 11.55
CA LEU A 2 8.10 16.30 10.18
C LEU A 2 7.46 14.90 10.13
N THR A 3 7.80 14.02 11.07
CA THR A 3 7.20 12.68 11.19
C THR A 3 5.69 12.76 11.41
N GLU A 4 5.20 13.70 12.21
CA GLU A 4 3.75 13.90 12.39
C GLU A 4 3.04 14.32 11.10
N SER A 5 3.70 15.12 10.26
CA SER A 5 3.15 15.44 8.93
C SER A 5 3.15 14.22 8.02
N LEU A 6 4.20 13.39 8.04
CA LEU A 6 4.28 12.14 7.28
C LEU A 6 3.22 11.14 7.72
N LYS A 7 3.05 10.94 9.05
CA LYS A 7 2.00 10.09 9.64
C LYS A 7 0.62 10.52 9.17
N ARG A 8 0.32 11.82 9.16
CA ARG A 8 -0.94 12.36 8.64
C ARG A 8 -1.12 12.06 7.15
N GLN A 9 -0.09 12.22 6.33
CA GLN A 9 -0.16 11.92 4.89
C GLN A 9 -0.40 10.42 4.62
N PHE A 10 0.31 9.53 5.32
CA PHE A 10 0.08 8.09 5.24
C PHE A 10 -1.33 7.73 5.72
N THR A 11 -1.78 8.29 6.84
CA THR A 11 -3.13 8.06 7.38
C THR A 11 -4.21 8.42 6.36
N ASN A 12 -4.08 9.58 5.72
CA ASN A 12 -5.01 9.99 4.67
C ASN A 12 -4.98 9.03 3.48
N ALA A 13 -3.79 8.64 3.00
CA ALA A 13 -3.66 7.69 1.90
C ALA A 13 -4.27 6.31 2.26
N PHE A 14 -4.00 5.80 3.46
CA PHE A 14 -4.60 4.56 3.94
C PHE A 14 -6.12 4.65 4.05
N ALA A 15 -6.68 5.80 4.44
CA ALA A 15 -8.13 6.00 4.52
C ALA A 15 -8.80 6.01 3.13
N VAL A 16 -8.13 6.54 2.10
CA VAL A 16 -8.61 6.44 0.71
C VAL A 16 -8.64 4.98 0.27
N LEU A 17 -7.56 4.22 0.51
CA LEU A 17 -7.49 2.81 0.15
C LEU A 17 -8.52 1.96 0.92
N GLU A 18 -8.68 2.22 2.22
CA GLU A 18 -9.68 1.57 3.08
C GLU A 18 -11.11 1.77 2.55
N ALA A 19 -11.44 2.96 2.06
CA ALA A 19 -12.73 3.24 1.44
C ALA A 19 -12.89 2.61 0.05
N ALA A 20 -11.79 2.47 -0.69
CA ALA A 20 -11.81 1.90 -2.05
C ALA A 20 -12.03 0.39 -2.05
N ILE A 21 -11.35 -0.35 -1.17
CA ILE A 21 -11.38 -1.82 -1.14
C ILE A 21 -12.82 -2.39 -1.13
N PRO A 22 -13.72 -2.04 -0.20
CA PRO A 22 -15.05 -2.64 -0.10
C PRO A 22 -16.02 -2.17 -1.20
N SER A 23 -15.66 -1.17 -2.01
CA SER A 23 -16.55 -0.61 -3.03
C SER A 23 -16.74 -1.53 -4.24
N PHE A 24 -15.77 -2.42 -4.50
CA PHE A 24 -15.84 -3.35 -5.62
C PHE A 24 -16.82 -4.48 -5.34
N ARG A 25 -17.55 -4.92 -6.37
CA ARG A 25 -18.26 -6.20 -6.33
C ARG A 25 -17.24 -7.34 -6.40
N GLU A 26 -17.55 -8.45 -5.74
CA GLU A 26 -16.65 -9.62 -5.68
C GLU A 26 -16.23 -10.14 -7.07
N ASP A 27 -17.15 -10.12 -8.05
CA ASP A 27 -16.89 -10.54 -9.44
C ASP A 27 -15.98 -9.59 -10.22
N VAL A 28 -15.82 -8.35 -9.75
CA VAL A 28 -14.92 -7.33 -10.32
C VAL A 28 -13.59 -7.30 -9.57
N TRP A 29 -13.63 -7.48 -8.25
CA TRP A 29 -12.49 -7.36 -7.34
C TRP A 29 -11.27 -8.16 -7.80
N ARG A 30 -11.48 -9.43 -8.16
CA ARG A 30 -10.41 -10.38 -8.50
C ARG A 30 -10.01 -10.35 -9.98
N ARG A 31 -10.79 -9.71 -10.85
CA ARG A 31 -10.57 -9.79 -12.31
C ARG A 31 -9.51 -8.81 -12.79
N GLY A 32 -8.59 -9.31 -13.61
CA GLY A 32 -7.58 -8.52 -14.31
C GLY A 32 -7.50 -8.86 -15.80
N LYS A 33 -7.03 -7.92 -16.63
CA LYS A 33 -6.71 -8.19 -18.04
C LYS A 33 -5.29 -8.70 -18.24
N SER A 34 -4.43 -8.50 -17.25
CA SER A 34 -3.05 -8.96 -17.22
C SER A 34 -2.65 -9.37 -15.79
N PRO A 35 -1.54 -10.09 -15.61
CA PRO A 35 -1.04 -10.48 -14.29
C PRO A 35 -0.71 -9.31 -13.35
N PHE A 36 -0.65 -8.09 -13.86
CA PHE A 36 -0.39 -6.86 -13.09
C PHE A 36 -1.62 -5.96 -12.96
N ASP A 37 -2.75 -6.36 -13.55
CA ASP A 37 -3.97 -5.55 -13.58
C ASP A 37 -5.03 -6.07 -12.62
N GLY A 38 -5.82 -5.14 -12.10
CA GLY A 38 -7.06 -5.41 -11.40
C GLY A 38 -7.05 -4.96 -9.94
N PRO A 39 -8.23 -4.73 -9.34
CA PRO A 39 -8.35 -4.11 -8.02
C PRO A 39 -7.60 -4.85 -6.93
N ALA A 40 -7.75 -6.18 -6.85
CA ALA A 40 -7.12 -6.99 -5.83
C ALA A 40 -5.59 -7.00 -5.95
N ARG A 41 -5.05 -7.08 -7.16
CA ARG A 41 -3.61 -7.08 -7.43
C ARG A 41 -2.98 -5.73 -7.10
N ALA A 42 -3.58 -4.65 -7.59
CA ALA A 42 -3.12 -3.30 -7.29
C ALA A 42 -3.17 -2.98 -5.79
N THR A 43 -4.25 -3.39 -5.09
CA THR A 43 -4.38 -3.21 -3.64
C THR A 43 -3.25 -3.91 -2.90
N ALA A 44 -3.08 -5.18 -3.16
CA ALA A 44 -2.08 -5.97 -2.49
C ALA A 44 -0.65 -5.51 -2.81
N HIS A 45 -0.38 -5.09 -4.05
CA HIS A 45 0.89 -4.47 -4.40
C HIS A 45 1.12 -3.17 -3.62
N ALA A 46 0.12 -2.29 -3.54
CA ALA A 46 0.19 -1.07 -2.75
C ALA A 46 0.53 -1.37 -1.27
N LEU A 47 -0.12 -2.37 -0.67
CA LEU A 47 0.13 -2.78 0.71
C LEU A 47 1.54 -3.37 0.91
N GLN A 48 1.98 -4.23 0.01
CA GLN A 48 3.35 -4.78 0.02
C GLN A 48 4.38 -3.66 -0.10
N CYS A 49 4.17 -2.67 -0.96
CA CYS A 49 5.03 -1.50 -1.04
C CYS A 49 5.03 -0.72 0.27
N GLY A 50 3.85 -0.42 0.83
CA GLY A 50 3.72 0.26 2.11
C GLY A 50 4.59 -0.40 3.19
N GLU A 51 4.43 -1.70 3.40
CA GLU A 51 5.19 -2.43 4.40
C GLU A 51 6.68 -2.59 4.06
N PHE A 52 7.02 -2.93 2.82
CA PHE A 52 8.42 -3.11 2.40
C PHE A 52 9.24 -1.86 2.68
N TYR A 53 8.68 -0.70 2.32
CA TYR A 53 9.38 0.57 2.48
C TYR A 53 9.39 1.08 3.93
N THR A 54 8.38 0.78 4.75
CA THR A 54 8.28 1.32 6.11
C THR A 54 8.67 0.36 7.21
N CYS A 55 8.94 -0.92 6.94
CA CYS A 55 9.28 -1.89 7.98
C CYS A 55 10.62 -2.56 7.76
N ARG A 56 11.19 -2.47 6.55
CA ARG A 56 12.39 -3.20 6.10
C ARG A 56 12.34 -4.71 6.34
N ASP A 57 11.16 -5.24 6.65
CA ASP A 57 10.95 -6.66 6.82
C ASP A 57 10.81 -7.29 5.43
N ARG A 58 11.81 -8.09 5.05
CA ARG A 58 11.78 -8.80 3.75
C ARG A 58 10.74 -9.92 3.72
N ALA A 59 10.21 -10.34 4.87
CA ALA A 59 9.10 -11.28 4.95
C ALA A 59 7.78 -10.69 4.42
N VAL A 60 7.71 -9.38 4.14
CA VAL A 60 6.55 -8.74 3.49
C VAL A 60 6.08 -9.44 2.22
N LEU A 61 7.01 -10.06 1.48
CA LEU A 61 6.70 -10.78 0.25
C LEU A 61 5.99 -12.12 0.51
N GLU A 62 6.00 -12.60 1.76
CA GLU A 62 5.40 -13.85 2.19
C GLU A 62 4.02 -13.65 2.86
N ASN A 63 3.64 -12.39 3.18
CA ASN A 63 2.39 -12.07 3.90
C ASN A 63 1.11 -12.49 3.16
N LEU A 64 1.18 -12.71 1.85
CA LEU A 64 0.07 -13.20 1.02
C LEU A 64 0.27 -14.66 0.56
N GLY A 65 1.21 -15.38 1.16
CA GLY A 65 1.59 -16.74 0.82
C GLY A 65 2.91 -16.83 0.06
N LYS A 66 3.24 -18.04 -0.42
CA LYS A 66 4.55 -18.35 -1.05
C LYS A 66 4.68 -17.85 -2.49
N LYS A 67 3.57 -17.57 -3.17
CA LYS A 67 3.56 -17.10 -4.55
C LYS A 67 3.65 -15.58 -4.58
N LYS A 68 4.37 -15.05 -5.56
CA LYS A 68 4.30 -13.61 -5.83
C LYS A 68 2.90 -13.29 -6.35
N ILE A 69 2.43 -12.08 -6.08
CA ILE A 69 1.06 -11.73 -6.43
C ILE A 69 0.76 -11.78 -7.93
N TRP A 70 1.74 -11.46 -8.77
CA TRP A 70 1.61 -11.56 -10.24
C TRP A 70 1.64 -13.02 -10.74
N GLU A 71 1.90 -14.00 -9.87
CA GLU A 71 1.87 -15.43 -10.20
C GLU A 71 0.57 -16.11 -9.72
N MET A 72 -0.27 -15.42 -8.95
CA MET A 72 -1.56 -15.93 -8.48
C MET A 72 -2.58 -15.89 -9.61
N SER A 73 -3.44 -16.91 -9.73
CA SER A 73 -4.65 -16.82 -10.56
C SER A 73 -5.68 -15.87 -9.93
N ASP A 74 -6.71 -15.49 -10.68
CA ASP A 74 -7.77 -14.62 -10.15
C ASP A 74 -8.48 -15.27 -8.95
N ASP A 75 -8.70 -16.60 -8.97
CA ASP A 75 -9.33 -17.32 -7.85
C ASP A 75 -8.44 -17.44 -6.61
N GLU A 76 -7.11 -17.35 -6.79
CA GLU A 76 -6.15 -17.31 -5.69
C GLU A 76 -6.06 -15.93 -5.03
N MET A 77 -6.66 -14.90 -5.65
CA MET A 77 -6.58 -13.54 -5.11
C MET A 77 -7.33 -13.42 -3.77
N PRO A 78 -6.72 -12.78 -2.77
CA PRO A 78 -7.31 -12.57 -1.45
C PRO A 78 -8.61 -11.77 -1.53
N SER A 79 -9.52 -12.08 -0.60
CA SER A 79 -10.77 -11.33 -0.45
C SER A 79 -10.52 -9.89 0.01
N GLN A 80 -11.52 -9.03 -0.21
CA GLN A 80 -11.53 -7.65 0.30
C GLN A 80 -11.31 -7.61 1.82
N GLU A 81 -11.94 -8.51 2.57
CA GLU A 81 -11.80 -8.62 4.03
C GLU A 81 -10.36 -8.93 4.45
N SER A 82 -9.70 -9.88 3.76
CA SER A 82 -8.28 -10.17 4.00
C SER A 82 -7.40 -8.98 3.68
N MET A 83 -7.70 -8.23 2.62
CA MET A 83 -6.98 -7.00 2.29
C MET A 83 -7.18 -5.88 3.31
N LEU A 84 -8.38 -5.74 3.89
CA LEU A 84 -8.63 -4.77 4.97
C LEU A 84 -7.86 -5.11 6.24
N ARG A 85 -7.80 -6.39 6.62
CA ARG A 85 -6.95 -6.84 7.73
C ARG A 85 -5.47 -6.53 7.46
N TYR A 86 -5.01 -6.81 6.24
CA TYR A 86 -3.63 -6.55 5.87
C TYR A 86 -3.32 -5.05 5.88
N LEU A 87 -4.23 -4.21 5.35
CA LEU A 87 -4.14 -2.76 5.41
C LEU A 87 -3.99 -2.24 6.85
N SER A 88 -4.75 -2.77 7.80
CA SER A 88 -4.61 -2.41 9.22
C SER A 88 -3.21 -2.71 9.74
N GLN A 89 -2.66 -3.89 9.43
CA GLN A 89 -1.32 -4.28 9.85
C GLN A 89 -0.24 -3.39 9.24
N VAL A 90 -0.32 -3.12 7.93
CA VAL A 90 0.62 -2.21 7.26
C VAL A 90 0.56 -0.83 7.88
N ARG A 91 -0.64 -0.30 8.12
CA ARG A 91 -0.85 0.99 8.79
C ARG A 91 -0.17 1.02 10.16
N ASP A 92 -0.44 0.04 11.02
CA ASP A 92 0.11 -0.01 12.38
C ASP A 92 1.64 -0.07 12.35
N LYS A 93 2.20 -0.92 11.48
CA LYS A 93 3.65 -1.05 11.33
C LYS A 93 4.30 0.22 10.77
N THR A 94 3.68 0.90 9.80
CA THR A 94 4.16 2.19 9.28
C THR A 94 4.18 3.25 10.37
N MET A 95 3.12 3.35 11.19
CA MET A 95 3.06 4.32 12.28
C MET A 95 4.12 4.03 13.35
N ALA A 96 4.23 2.77 13.79
CA ALA A 96 5.22 2.35 14.77
C ALA A 96 6.65 2.64 14.31
N TRP A 97 6.94 2.45 13.01
CA TRP A 97 8.26 2.76 12.47
C TRP A 97 8.53 4.27 12.40
N LEU A 98 7.57 5.08 11.96
CA LEU A 98 7.71 6.54 11.93
C LEU A 98 7.92 7.11 13.35
N ASP A 99 7.22 6.56 14.35
CA ASP A 99 7.43 6.89 15.76
C ASP A 99 8.82 6.46 16.25
N GLY A 100 9.27 5.28 15.84
CA GLY A 100 10.57 4.73 16.23
C GLY A 100 11.76 5.53 15.68
N ILE A 101 11.68 6.05 14.45
CA ILE A 101 12.78 6.86 13.88
C ILE A 101 12.78 8.31 14.37
N GLY A 102 11.60 8.88 14.64
CA GLY A 102 11.44 10.29 15.00
C GLY A 102 11.98 11.28 13.95
N ASP A 103 11.88 12.58 14.24
CA ASP A 103 12.37 13.64 13.32
C ASP A 103 13.89 13.54 13.09
N ALA A 104 14.66 13.14 14.11
CA ALA A 104 16.11 13.00 14.02
C ALA A 104 16.53 11.86 13.06
N GLY A 105 15.77 10.78 13.00
CA GLY A 105 16.06 9.64 12.13
C GLY A 105 15.81 9.93 10.64
N LEU A 106 15.05 10.97 10.30
CA LEU A 106 14.76 11.32 8.91
C LEU A 106 16.00 11.71 8.10
N ALA A 107 17.02 12.27 8.76
CA ALA A 107 18.28 12.66 8.11
C ALA A 107 19.29 11.50 7.99
N THR A 108 18.99 10.32 8.56
CA THR A 108 19.91 9.18 8.54
C THR A 108 20.08 8.64 7.11
N PRO A 109 21.33 8.48 6.62
CA PRO A 109 21.60 7.85 5.33
C PRO A 109 21.12 6.39 5.27
N MET A 110 20.61 6.00 4.10
CA MET A 110 20.18 4.64 3.80
C MET A 110 21.34 3.88 3.14
N PRO A 111 21.88 2.81 3.78
CA PRO A 111 23.06 2.12 3.28
C PRO A 111 22.82 1.39 1.94
N ASP A 112 21.60 0.92 1.70
CA ASP A 112 21.27 0.05 0.55
C ASP A 112 20.65 0.80 -0.64
N VAL A 113 20.56 2.13 -0.57
CA VAL A 113 19.84 2.94 -1.56
C VAL A 113 20.67 4.18 -1.87
N HIS A 114 21.33 4.16 -3.04
CA HIS A 114 22.16 5.23 -3.64
C HIS A 114 22.09 6.60 -2.95
N ALA A 115 22.84 6.78 -1.86
CA ALA A 115 22.99 8.03 -1.12
C ALA A 115 21.67 8.72 -0.66
N ALA A 116 20.56 7.98 -0.55
CA ALA A 116 19.29 8.53 -0.07
C ALA A 116 19.28 8.65 1.46
N THR A 117 18.56 9.64 1.97
CA THR A 117 18.19 9.77 3.37
C THR A 117 16.91 8.97 3.68
N THR A 118 16.65 8.71 4.96
CA THR A 118 15.41 8.09 5.41
C THR A 118 14.18 8.92 5.02
N LEU A 119 14.29 10.25 5.01
CA LEU A 119 13.25 11.15 4.51
C LEU A 119 12.91 10.89 3.04
N GLU A 120 13.92 10.86 2.17
CA GLU A 120 13.72 10.61 0.72
C GLU A 120 13.09 9.24 0.49
N TRP A 121 13.52 8.23 1.24
CA TRP A 121 12.95 6.90 1.22
C TRP A 121 11.46 6.88 1.61
N VAL A 122 11.10 7.58 2.70
CA VAL A 122 9.71 7.70 3.15
C VAL A 122 8.83 8.44 2.16
N VAL A 123 9.35 9.52 1.58
CA VAL A 123 8.60 10.30 0.59
C VAL A 123 8.37 9.46 -0.66
N TYR A 124 9.37 8.67 -1.08
CA TYR A 124 9.21 7.71 -2.17
C TYR A 124 8.13 6.68 -1.83
N ALA A 125 8.19 6.07 -0.64
CA ALA A 125 7.21 5.10 -0.17
C ALA A 125 5.77 5.65 -0.21
N LEU A 126 5.56 6.85 0.33
CA LEU A 126 4.27 7.53 0.34
C LEU A 126 3.77 7.79 -1.08
N ARG A 127 4.61 8.32 -1.95
CA ARG A 127 4.25 8.60 -3.36
C ARG A 127 3.89 7.32 -4.12
N HIS A 128 4.65 6.26 -3.89
CA HIS A 128 4.42 4.96 -4.52
C HIS A 128 3.09 4.36 -4.06
N PHE A 129 2.82 4.42 -2.76
CA PHE A 129 1.54 4.01 -2.19
C PHE A 129 0.36 4.82 -2.75
N GLN A 130 0.50 6.14 -2.83
CA GLN A 130 -0.51 7.03 -3.40
C GLN A 130 -0.73 6.77 -4.90
N HIS A 131 0.33 6.45 -5.65
CA HIS A 131 0.22 6.10 -7.07
C HIS A 131 -0.69 4.88 -7.27
N HIS A 132 -0.42 3.77 -6.59
CA HIS A 132 -1.26 2.57 -6.69
C HIS A 132 -2.66 2.76 -6.10
N THR A 133 -2.81 3.60 -5.05
CA THR A 133 -4.13 4.02 -4.58
C THR A 133 -4.91 4.74 -5.68
N GLY A 134 -4.24 5.59 -6.46
CA GLY A 134 -4.82 6.25 -7.64
C GLY A 134 -5.24 5.27 -8.73
N GLU A 135 -4.45 4.23 -9.00
CA GLU A 135 -4.82 3.15 -9.93
C GLU A 135 -6.07 2.40 -9.49
N ILE A 136 -6.20 2.13 -8.19
CA ILE A 136 -7.39 1.49 -7.61
C ILE A 136 -8.61 2.38 -7.80
N CYS A 137 -8.48 3.69 -7.56
CA CYS A 137 -9.52 4.66 -7.88
C CYS A 137 -9.86 4.71 -9.38
N ALA A 138 -8.88 4.48 -10.26
CA ALA A 138 -9.13 4.36 -11.70
C ALA A 138 -9.93 3.09 -12.03
N TYR A 139 -9.65 1.96 -11.38
CA TYR A 139 -10.45 0.74 -11.53
C TYR A 139 -11.88 0.91 -11.03
N GLN A 140 -12.11 1.69 -9.97
CA GLN A 140 -13.48 2.04 -9.54
C GLN A 140 -14.24 2.71 -10.70
N LYS A 141 -13.63 3.73 -11.33
CA LYS A 141 -14.23 4.41 -12.48
C LYS A 141 -14.49 3.47 -13.66
N GLN A 142 -13.55 2.58 -13.97
CA GLN A 142 -13.72 1.58 -15.03
C GLN A 142 -14.87 0.61 -14.75
N ALA A 143 -15.14 0.33 -13.48
CA ALA A 143 -16.26 -0.49 -13.02
C ALA A 143 -17.59 0.28 -12.90
N GLY A 144 -17.63 1.57 -13.27
CA GLY A 144 -18.82 2.42 -13.12
C GLY A 144 -19.10 2.84 -11.68
N LEU A 145 -18.12 2.74 -10.78
CA LEU A 145 -18.21 3.12 -9.38
C LEU A 145 -17.67 4.54 -9.16
N PRO A 146 -18.19 5.28 -8.15
CA PRO A 146 -17.56 6.51 -7.73
C PRO A 146 -16.17 6.21 -7.13
N PRO A 147 -15.14 7.03 -7.42
CA PRO A 147 -13.83 6.87 -6.78
C PRO A 147 -13.94 7.12 -5.28
N ALA A 148 -13.05 6.50 -4.50
CA ALA A 148 -12.96 6.72 -3.06
C ALA A 148 -12.73 8.21 -2.75
N PRO A 149 -13.34 8.73 -1.65
CA PRO A 149 -13.26 10.14 -1.32
C PRO A 149 -11.83 10.53 -0.93
N TRP A 150 -11.35 11.64 -1.47
CA TRP A 150 -10.09 12.25 -1.08
C TRP A 150 -10.10 12.66 0.41
N LYS A 151 -8.94 12.58 1.06
CA LYS A 151 -8.76 12.85 2.50
C LYS A 151 -7.61 13.82 2.75
#